data_AF-A0A1C5VEX5-F1
#
_entry.id   AF-A0A1C5VEX5-F1
#
_cell.length_a   1.000
_cell.length_b   1.000
_cell.length_c   1.000
_cell.angle_alpha   90.00
_cell.angle_beta   90.00
_cell.angle_gamma   90.00
#
_symmetry.space_group_name_H-M   'P 1'
#
loop_
_entity.id
_entity.type
_entity.pdbx_description
1 polymer ?
#
loop_
_entity_poly.entity_id
_entity_poly.type
_entity_poly.pdbx_seq_one_letter_code
_entity_poly.pdbx_strand_id
1 'polypeptide(L)'
;MCSLTARERRMLEKSWAKPFAEKIFPLINEENFSVLYSDKASRPNTPVNVIVGGMVLEELMGLTDEEFMDSLLFDIRFQYALHTTSFKEQPVSDRTFSRFRRRCLTYETETGIDLIHDTVKELSGEMAALNFKKLFRYLNSVG
;
A
#
# COMPACT_ATOMS: atom_id res chain seq x y z
N MET A 1 -19.20 1.01 7.77
CA MET A 1 -18.78 1.70 6.53
C MET A 1 -19.96 1.80 5.58
N CYS A 2 -20.04 2.91 4.83
CA CYS A 2 -21.12 3.18 3.87
C CYS A 2 -21.27 2.00 2.90
N SER A 3 -22.49 1.47 2.79
CA SER A 3 -22.81 0.48 1.77
C SER A 3 -22.79 1.16 0.40
N LEU A 4 -21.78 0.85 -0.42
CA LEU A 4 -21.76 1.31 -1.81
C LEU A 4 -22.98 0.79 -2.57
N THR A 5 -23.62 1.68 -3.32
CA THR A 5 -24.63 1.31 -4.31
C THR A 5 -24.02 0.42 -5.41
N ALA A 6 -24.86 -0.30 -6.15
CA ALA A 6 -24.39 -1.10 -7.28
C ALA A 6 -23.64 -0.28 -8.34
N ARG A 7 -24.06 0.98 -8.55
CA ARG A 7 -23.39 1.91 -9.47
C ARG A 7 -21.98 2.27 -8.97
N GLU A 8 -21.85 2.65 -7.70
CA GLU A 8 -20.55 3.02 -7.12
C GLU A 8 -19.59 1.83 -7.09
N ARG A 9 -20.06 0.63 -6.74
CA ARG A 9 -19.27 -0.61 -6.81
C ARG A 9 -18.74 -0.85 -8.22
N ARG A 10 -19.59 -0.71 -9.24
CA ARG A 10 -19.19 -0.86 -10.65
C ARG A 10 -18.16 0.18 -11.08
N MET A 11 -18.23 1.41 -10.54
CA MET A 11 -17.23 2.45 -10.81
C MET A 11 -15.91 2.17 -10.11
N LEU A 12 -15.95 1.74 -8.85
CA LEU A 12 -14.78 1.33 -8.07
C LEU A 12 -14.03 0.19 -8.75
N GLU A 13 -14.75 -0.83 -9.23
CA GLU A 13 -14.15 -1.95 -9.96
C GLU A 13 -13.53 -1.56 -11.31
N LYS A 14 -13.92 -0.43 -11.90
CA LYS A 14 -13.30 0.09 -13.12
C LYS A 14 -12.12 1.01 -12.86
N SER A 15 -11.86 1.35 -11.60
CA SER A 15 -10.76 2.24 -11.21
C SER A 15 -9.43 1.50 -11.16
N TRP A 16 -8.34 2.26 -10.97
CA TRP A 16 -6.99 1.74 -10.74
C TRP A 16 -6.90 0.80 -9.53
N ALA A 17 -7.82 0.92 -8.57
CA ALA A 17 -7.80 0.13 -7.34
C ALA A 17 -8.02 -1.37 -7.60
N LYS A 18 -8.82 -1.74 -8.60
CA LYS A 18 -9.09 -3.15 -8.91
C LYS A 18 -7.86 -3.92 -9.37
N PRO A 19 -7.12 -3.49 -10.41
CA PRO A 19 -5.90 -4.17 -10.79
C PRO A 19 -4.86 -4.15 -9.65
N PHE A 20 -4.82 -3.11 -8.81
CA PHE A 20 -3.90 -3.10 -7.68
C PHE A 20 -4.28 -4.20 -6.66
N ALA A 21 -5.54 -4.23 -6.24
CA ALA A 21 -6.09 -5.22 -5.31
C ALA A 21 -5.92 -6.66 -5.80
N GLU A 22 -6.16 -6.92 -7.09
CA GLU A 22 -6.20 -8.29 -7.63
C GLU A 22 -4.84 -8.79 -8.14
N LYS A 23 -3.92 -7.89 -8.49
CA LYS A 23 -2.66 -8.26 -9.18
C LYS A 23 -1.41 -7.83 -8.46
N ILE A 24 -1.43 -6.71 -7.73
CA ILE A 24 -0.24 -6.17 -7.06
C ILE A 24 -0.24 -6.53 -5.59
N PHE A 25 -1.31 -6.20 -4.86
CA PHE A 25 -1.41 -6.44 -3.43
C PHE A 25 -1.12 -7.90 -3.02
N PRO A 26 -1.62 -8.93 -3.75
CA PRO A 26 -1.36 -10.34 -3.40
C PRO A 26 0.10 -10.78 -3.59
N LEU A 27 0.90 -10.01 -4.35
CA LEU A 27 2.31 -10.31 -4.59
C LEU A 27 3.23 -9.76 -3.50
N ILE A 28 2.71 -8.98 -2.54
CA ILE A 28 3.51 -8.45 -1.43
C ILE A 28 3.81 -9.59 -0.45
N ASN A 29 5.05 -10.07 -0.47
CA ASN A 29 5.51 -11.12 0.42
C ASN A 29 5.89 -10.56 1.80
N GLU A 30 5.05 -10.79 2.82
CA GLU A 30 5.31 -10.31 4.19
C GLU A 30 6.60 -10.89 4.81
N GLU A 31 7.03 -12.08 4.37
CA GLU A 31 8.24 -12.74 4.87
C GLU A 31 9.52 -11.96 4.55
N ASN A 32 9.52 -11.15 3.48
CA ASN A 32 10.65 -10.27 3.14
C ASN A 32 10.93 -9.25 4.26
N PHE A 33 9.94 -8.96 5.10
CA PHE A 33 10.02 -8.01 6.20
C PHE A 33 10.20 -8.67 7.57
N SER A 34 10.28 -10.00 7.63
CA SER A 34 10.45 -10.76 8.88
C SER A 34 11.69 -10.31 9.67
N VAL A 35 12.77 -9.97 8.96
CA VAL A 35 14.05 -9.46 9.51
C VAL A 35 13.88 -8.20 10.37
N LEU A 36 12.80 -7.44 10.17
CA LEU A 36 12.56 -6.24 10.96
C LEU A 36 12.11 -6.59 12.38
N TYR A 37 11.49 -7.75 12.59
CA TYR A 37 10.81 -8.15 13.82
C TYR A 37 11.65 -9.14 14.64
N SER A 38 11.55 -9.04 15.97
CA SER A 38 12.15 -10.03 16.87
C SER A 38 11.30 -11.29 16.92
N ASP A 39 11.93 -12.46 17.16
CA ASP A 39 11.27 -13.77 17.36
C ASP A 39 10.23 -13.81 18.50
N LYS A 40 10.16 -12.76 19.33
CA LYS A 40 9.09 -12.61 20.31
C LYS A 40 7.79 -12.32 19.60
N ALA A 41 6.90 -13.30 19.59
CA ALA A 41 5.54 -13.19 19.08
C ALA A 41 4.75 -12.09 19.81
N SER A 42 4.86 -10.85 19.34
CA SER A 42 3.77 -9.89 19.43
C SER A 42 3.12 -9.86 18.07
N ARG A 43 1.88 -10.36 17.96
CA ARG A 43 1.13 -10.22 16.71
C ARG A 43 1.06 -8.73 16.36
N PRO A 44 1.52 -8.30 15.18
CA PRO A 44 1.21 -6.96 14.71
C PRO A 44 -0.32 -6.82 14.69
N ASN A 45 -0.87 -5.76 15.26
CA ASN A 45 -2.30 -5.46 15.11
C ASN A 45 -2.67 -5.10 13.66
N THR A 46 -1.66 -4.85 12.83
CA THR A 46 -1.76 -4.40 11.45
C THR A 46 -1.02 -5.39 10.54
N PRO A 47 -1.65 -5.97 9.51
CA PRO A 47 -0.98 -6.82 8.54
C PRO A 47 0.16 -6.07 7.83
N VAL A 48 1.31 -6.73 7.61
CA VAL A 48 2.50 -6.06 7.05
C VAL A 48 2.26 -5.68 5.59
N ASN A 49 1.57 -6.55 4.84
CA ASN A 49 1.20 -6.29 3.45
C ASN A 49 0.35 -5.02 3.27
N VAL A 50 -0.48 -4.64 4.24
CA VAL A 50 -1.26 -3.39 4.21
C VAL A 50 -0.34 -2.18 4.34
N ILE A 51 0.65 -2.23 5.25
CA ILE A 51 1.61 -1.14 5.45
C ILE A 51 2.50 -1.00 4.20
N VAL A 52 3.07 -2.12 3.74
CA VAL A 52 3.93 -2.16 2.55
C VAL A 52 3.16 -1.76 1.29
N GLY A 53 1.92 -2.22 1.15
CA GLY A 53 1.05 -1.81 0.05
C GLY A 53 0.78 -0.31 0.06
N GLY A 54 0.65 0.30 1.24
CA GLY A 54 0.58 1.75 1.39
C GLY A 54 1.84 2.46 0.89
N MET A 55 3.03 2.01 1.29
CA MET A 55 4.31 2.56 0.83
C MET A 55 4.51 2.39 -0.69
N VAL A 56 4.04 1.28 -1.25
CA VAL A 56 4.05 1.07 -2.69
C VAL A 56 3.11 2.06 -3.40
N LEU A 57 1.94 2.36 -2.83
CA LEU A 57 1.03 3.37 -3.38
C LEU A 57 1.62 4.77 -3.30
N GLU A 58 2.30 5.12 -2.20
CA GLU A 58 3.02 6.39 -2.06
C GLU A 58 4.06 6.56 -3.18
N GLU A 59 4.92 5.57 -3.38
CA GLU A 59 5.94 5.60 -4.42
C GLU A 59 5.33 5.67 -5.83
N LEU A 60 4.24 4.91 -6.07
CA LEU A 60 3.56 4.89 -7.36
C LEU A 60 2.87 6.20 -7.72
N MET A 61 2.30 6.88 -6.73
CA MET A 61 1.49 8.08 -6.93
C MET A 61 2.24 9.37 -6.61
N GLY A 62 3.41 9.28 -5.98
CA GLY A 62 4.20 10.42 -5.51
C GLY A 62 3.57 11.11 -4.29
N LEU A 63 2.97 10.34 -3.38
CA LEU A 63 2.32 10.86 -2.17
C LEU A 63 3.31 10.97 -1.02
N THR A 64 3.10 11.95 -0.16
CA THR A 64 3.66 12.01 1.18
C THR A 64 2.92 11.06 2.13
N ASP A 65 3.57 10.71 3.26
CA ASP A 65 2.94 9.92 4.33
C ASP A 65 1.59 10.53 4.77
N GLU A 66 1.49 11.86 4.87
CA GLU A 66 0.26 12.56 5.26
C GLU A 66 -0.85 12.41 4.20
N GLU A 67 -0.53 12.65 2.93
CA GLU A 67 -1.48 12.51 1.81
C GLU A 67 -1.97 11.06 1.66
N PHE A 68 -1.11 10.07 1.88
CA PHE A 68 -1.50 8.67 1.89
C PHE A 68 -2.47 8.36 3.03
N MET A 69 -2.18 8.84 4.25
CA MET A 69 -3.04 8.60 5.41
C MET A 69 -4.42 9.25 5.22
N ASP A 70 -4.48 10.47 4.71
CA ASP A 70 -5.74 11.12 4.33
C ASP A 70 -6.49 10.33 3.25
N SER A 71 -5.78 9.90 2.21
CA SER A 71 -6.36 9.09 1.14
C SER A 71 -6.90 7.75 1.65
N LEU A 72 -6.20 7.09 2.57
CA LEU A 72 -6.66 5.84 3.17
C LEU A 72 -7.95 6.03 3.98
N LEU A 73 -8.12 7.19 4.64
CA LEU A 73 -9.31 7.50 5.43
C LEU A 73 -10.50 7.91 4.57
N PHE A 74 -10.28 8.72 3.53
CA PHE A 74 -11.35 9.41 2.81
C PHE A 74 -11.58 8.91 1.37
N ASP A 75 -10.65 8.15 0.78
CA ASP A 75 -10.81 7.55 -0.55
C ASP A 75 -10.94 6.02 -0.45
N ILE A 76 -12.15 5.54 -0.68
CA ILE A 76 -12.46 4.10 -0.65
C ILE A 76 -11.67 3.29 -1.69
N ARG A 77 -11.09 3.92 -2.71
CA ARG A 77 -10.21 3.25 -3.67
C ARG A 77 -8.93 2.74 -3.02
N PHE A 78 -8.35 3.49 -2.07
CA PHE A 78 -7.17 3.05 -1.31
C PHE A 78 -7.54 1.89 -0.39
N GLN A 79 -8.68 1.97 0.28
CA GLN A 79 -9.18 0.88 1.13
C GLN A 79 -9.46 -0.39 0.32
N TYR A 80 -10.05 -0.25 -0.87
CA TYR A 80 -10.29 -1.36 -1.78
C TYR A 80 -8.98 -1.97 -2.28
N ALA A 81 -8.03 -1.14 -2.70
CA ALA A 81 -6.71 -1.54 -3.16
C ALA A 81 -5.93 -2.36 -2.11
N LEU A 82 -6.09 -2.02 -0.83
CA LEU A 82 -5.40 -2.66 0.30
C LEU A 82 -6.24 -3.72 1.03
N HIS A 83 -7.42 -4.08 0.49
CA HIS A 83 -8.34 -5.03 1.11
C HIS A 83 -8.79 -4.65 2.54
N THR A 84 -8.93 -3.36 2.84
CA THR A 84 -9.31 -2.87 4.18
C THR A 84 -10.75 -2.39 4.31
N THR A 85 -11.59 -2.52 3.28
CA THR A 85 -12.99 -2.06 3.30
C THR A 85 -13.91 -2.78 4.30
N SER A 86 -13.46 -3.92 4.85
CA SER A 86 -14.22 -4.68 5.86
C SER A 86 -13.94 -4.20 7.29
N PHE A 87 -12.89 -3.42 7.51
CA PHE A 87 -12.54 -2.97 8.85
C PHE A 87 -13.45 -1.83 9.30
N LYS A 88 -13.78 -1.76 10.60
CA LYS A 88 -14.54 -0.64 11.16
C LYS A 88 -13.71 0.65 11.19
N GLU A 89 -12.42 0.49 11.46
CA GLU A 89 -11.39 1.53 11.53
C GLU A 89 -10.18 1.02 10.74
N GLN A 90 -9.50 1.90 10.01
CA GLN A 90 -8.37 1.48 9.19
C GLN A 90 -7.27 0.87 10.06
N PRO A 91 -6.68 -0.27 9.66
CA PRO A 91 -5.75 -1.01 10.50
C PRO A 91 -4.38 -0.33 10.60
N VAL A 92 -4.12 0.71 9.80
CA VAL A 92 -2.88 1.49 9.80
C VAL A 92 -3.17 2.87 10.39
N SER A 93 -2.28 3.34 11.28
CA SER A 93 -2.24 4.73 11.77
C SER A 93 -0.93 5.37 11.37
N ASP A 94 -0.85 6.71 11.37
CA ASP A 94 0.39 7.46 11.09
C ASP A 94 1.55 6.92 11.92
N ARG A 95 1.31 6.68 13.22
CA ARG A 95 2.32 6.14 14.14
C ARG A 95 2.80 4.76 13.73
N THR A 96 1.90 3.87 13.29
CA THR A 96 2.27 2.54 12.81
C THR A 96 3.10 2.65 11.54
N PHE A 97 2.66 3.50 10.61
CA PHE A 97 3.30 3.71 9.32
C PHE A 97 4.72 4.29 9.47
N SER A 98 4.87 5.41 10.19
CA SER A 98 6.18 6.04 10.43
C SER A 98 7.15 5.13 11.20
N ARG A 99 6.66 4.31 12.13
CA ARG A 99 7.50 3.34 12.85
C ARG A 99 8.02 2.23 11.93
N PHE A 100 7.17 1.73 11.04
CA PHE A 100 7.58 0.73 10.06
C PHE A 100 8.60 1.32 9.09
N ARG A 101 8.35 2.52 8.56
CA ARG A 101 9.29 3.26 7.69
C ARG A 101 10.66 3.43 8.35
N ARG A 102 10.67 3.84 9.62
CA ARG A 102 11.90 3.96 10.39
C ARG A 102 12.66 2.63 10.53
N ARG A 103 11.97 1.51 10.74
CA ARG A 103 12.61 0.19 10.85
C ARG A 103 13.23 -0.25 9.52
N CYS A 104 12.56 -0.01 8.39
CA CYS A 104 13.14 -0.24 7.07
C CYS A 104 14.41 0.59 6.88
N LEU A 105 14.36 1.90 7.18
CA LEU A 105 15.51 2.80 7.05
C LEU A 105 16.68 2.40 7.96
N THR A 106 16.41 2.00 9.20
CA THR A 106 17.44 1.49 10.11
C THR A 106 18.09 0.24 9.54
N TYR A 107 17.30 -0.72 9.06
CA TYR A 107 17.82 -1.94 8.44
C TYR A 107 18.66 -1.65 7.19
N GLU A 108 18.20 -0.73 6.33
CA GLU A 108 18.97 -0.26 5.16
C GLU A 108 20.30 0.35 5.59
N THR A 109 20.29 1.21 6.63
CA THR A 109 21.51 1.84 7.14
C THR A 109 22.51 0.83 7.70
N GLU A 110 22.02 -0.22 8.36
CA GLU A 110 22.86 -1.24 9.00
C GLU A 110 23.38 -2.31 8.02
N THR A 111 22.62 -2.62 6.97
CA THR A 111 22.91 -3.76 6.08
C THR A 111 23.19 -3.37 4.63
N GLY A 112 22.81 -2.16 4.21
CA GLY A 112 22.82 -1.70 2.83
C GLY A 112 21.65 -2.23 1.97
N ILE A 113 20.66 -2.89 2.57
CA ILE A 113 19.52 -3.49 1.86
C ILE A 113 18.26 -2.65 2.07
N ASP A 114 17.71 -2.10 0.98
CA ASP A 114 16.43 -1.38 0.99
C ASP A 114 15.27 -2.32 0.64
N LEU A 115 14.59 -2.82 1.68
CA LEU A 115 13.47 -3.75 1.56
C LEU A 115 12.28 -3.17 0.77
N ILE A 116 12.05 -1.86 0.85
CA ILE A 116 10.94 -1.21 0.14
C ILE A 116 11.28 -1.07 -1.34
N HIS A 117 12.49 -0.61 -1.66
CA HIS A 117 12.95 -0.54 -3.04
C HIS A 117 12.95 -1.91 -3.72
N ASP A 118 13.46 -2.95 -3.04
CA ASP A 118 13.46 -4.31 -3.57
C ASP A 118 12.04 -4.82 -3.83
N THR A 119 11.11 -4.58 -2.90
CA THR A 119 9.70 -4.92 -3.11
C THR A 119 9.10 -4.17 -4.30
N VAL A 120 9.31 -2.85 -4.41
CA VAL A 120 8.82 -2.05 -5.55
C VAL A 120 9.42 -2.56 -6.87
N LYS A 121 10.70 -2.93 -6.86
CA LYS A 121 11.41 -3.47 -8.03
C LYS A 121 10.85 -4.83 -8.45
N GLU A 122 10.57 -5.73 -7.51
CA GLU A 122 9.93 -7.02 -7.78
C GLU A 122 8.55 -6.84 -8.41
N LEU A 123 7.76 -5.90 -7.89
CA LEU A 123 6.42 -5.62 -8.40
C LEU A 123 6.41 -4.81 -9.70
N SER A 124 7.52 -4.17 -10.06
CA SER A 124 7.60 -3.21 -11.17
C SER A 124 7.22 -3.81 -12.52
N GLY A 125 7.51 -5.10 -12.75
CA GLY A 125 7.15 -5.82 -13.97
C GLY A 125 5.64 -5.92 -14.15
N GLU A 126 4.93 -6.34 -13.10
CA GLU A 126 3.47 -6.44 -13.11
C GLU A 126 2.82 -5.05 -13.19
N MET A 127 3.39 -4.07 -12.48
CA MET A 127 2.89 -2.69 -12.54
C MET A 127 3.03 -2.07 -13.94
N ALA A 128 4.11 -2.39 -14.65
CA ALA A 128 4.33 -1.95 -16.02
C ALA A 128 3.34 -2.61 -16.99
N ALA A 129 3.07 -3.91 -16.84
CA ALA A 129 2.08 -4.63 -17.64
C ALA A 129 0.67 -4.03 -17.50
N LEU A 130 0.34 -3.52 -16.30
CA LEU A 130 -0.93 -2.87 -15.99
C LEU A 130 -0.95 -1.37 -16.34
N ASN A 131 0.12 -0.82 -16.92
CA ASN A 131 0.26 0.59 -17.30
C ASN A 131 0.06 1.59 -16.15
N PHE A 132 0.32 1.20 -14.90
CA PHE A 132 0.12 2.08 -13.74
C PHE A 132 0.89 3.39 -13.84
N LYS A 133 2.16 3.36 -14.30
CA LYS A 133 2.97 4.58 -14.47
C LYS A 133 2.33 5.59 -15.44
N LYS A 134 1.69 5.12 -16.51
CA LYS A 134 0.99 6.00 -17.46
C LYS A 134 -0.32 6.51 -16.87
N LEU A 135 -1.05 5.65 -16.16
CA LEU A 135 -2.31 5.97 -15.52
C LEU A 135 -2.14 7.05 -14.43
N PHE A 136 -1.15 6.90 -13.55
CA PHE A 136 -0.89 7.85 -12.47
C PHE A 136 -0.25 9.15 -12.97
N ARG A 137 0.65 9.10 -13.96
CA ARG A 137 1.16 10.32 -14.60
C ARG A 137 0.04 11.12 -15.28
N TYR A 138 -0.96 10.45 -15.86
CA TYR A 138 -2.15 11.11 -16.38
C TYR A 138 -2.97 11.74 -15.26
N LEU A 139 -3.28 11.01 -14.18
CA LEU A 139 -4.04 11.53 -13.04
C LEU A 139 -3.37 12.76 -12.42
N ASN A 140 -2.05 12.74 -12.24
CA ASN A 140 -1.27 13.86 -11.69
C ASN A 140 -1.10 15.04 -12.66
N SER A 141 -1.45 14.88 -13.95
CA SER A 141 -1.37 15.97 -14.96
C SER A 141 -2.70 16.68 -15.18
N VAL A 142 -3.79 16.14 -14.64
CA VAL A 142 -5.17 16.64 -14.81
C VAL A 142 -5.70 17.22 -13.48
N GLY A 143 -4.88 17.22 -12.42
CA GLY A 143 -5.16 17.82 -11.11
C GLY A 143 -4.52 19.19 -10.96
#